data_AF-A0A3P7LAQ8-F1
#
_entry.id   AF-A0A3P7LAQ8-F1
#
_cell.length_a   1.000
_cell.length_b   1.000
_cell.length_c   1.000
_cell.angle_alpha   90.00
_cell.angle_beta   90.00
_cell.angle_gamma   90.00
#
_symmetry.space_group_name_H-M   'P 1'
#
loop_
_entity.id
_entity.type
_entity.pdbx_description
1 polymer ?
#
loop_
_entity_poly.entity_id
_entity_poly.type
_entity_poly.pdbx_seq_one_letter_code
_entity_poly.pdbx_strand_id
1 'polypeptide(L)'
;MGGNKLPNLKGCVCLVTGASRGIGRGVSIALGECGATVYLTGRTLKPKGDVKEGDVGGCLEETAAEVTSRGGVAIPVAVDHSDDSQVVNLFARIRREQKGRLDLLVNNAFAAVEYIAAHRDVGFWELEAGETAATAWDMVNRVGLRNHYICATLATRMMLDYRNELNSDSGGSDSDKRPGLIINICSIGGLRYRLNVPYGVGKAAVDRMAADMAHELREKKKSVAVLTLWPGMVKTEHMLQKRDPQSTVLED
;
A
#
# COMPACT_ATOMS: atom_id res chain seq x y z
N MET A 1 30.33 7.42 14.57
CA MET A 1 29.20 6.91 13.76
C MET A 1 28.12 7.97 13.79
N GLY A 2 27.90 8.70 12.70
CA GLY A 2 26.85 9.73 12.65
C GLY A 2 25.50 9.06 12.80
N GLY A 3 24.81 9.30 13.92
CA GLY A 3 23.48 8.76 14.17
C GLY A 3 22.57 9.14 13.00
N ASN A 4 21.96 8.13 12.37
CA ASN A 4 21.18 8.32 11.16
C ASN A 4 19.94 9.14 11.52
N LYS A 5 20.02 10.47 11.33
CA LYS A 5 18.91 11.38 11.62
C LYS A 5 17.81 11.07 10.62
N LEU A 6 16.62 10.73 11.13
CA LEU A 6 15.44 10.49 10.30
C LEU A 6 15.18 11.70 9.38
N PRO A 7 14.70 11.48 8.15
CA PRO A 7 14.35 12.56 7.25
C PRO A 7 13.23 13.43 7.84
N ASN A 8 13.26 14.74 7.57
CA ASN A 8 12.20 15.65 7.99
C ASN A 8 11.10 15.73 6.91
N LEU A 9 9.96 15.11 7.22
CA LEU A 9 8.78 15.08 6.37
C LEU A 9 7.66 16.01 6.87
N LYS A 10 7.96 16.95 7.78
CA LYS A 10 6.98 17.95 8.21
C LYS A 10 6.43 18.72 7.01
N GLY A 11 5.11 18.78 6.91
CA GLY A 11 4.40 19.40 5.79
C GLY A 11 4.24 18.53 4.55
N CYS A 12 4.78 17.30 4.54
CA CYS A 12 4.45 16.30 3.51
C CYS A 12 3.12 15.62 3.83
N VAL A 13 2.35 15.36 2.77
CA VAL A 13 1.09 14.62 2.80
C VAL A 13 1.32 13.24 2.20
N CYS A 14 1.09 12.20 3.00
CA CYS A 14 1.29 10.81 2.64
C CYS A 14 -0.05 10.05 2.70
N LEU A 15 -0.24 9.10 1.78
CA LEU A 15 -1.34 8.15 1.80
C LEU A 15 -0.77 6.73 1.91
N VAL A 16 -1.20 5.97 2.92
CA VAL A 16 -0.83 4.55 3.09
C VAL A 16 -2.08 3.69 3.04
N THR A 17 -2.16 2.79 2.05
CA THR A 17 -3.28 1.86 1.91
C THR A 17 -3.07 0.58 2.69
N GLY A 18 -4.11 0.01 3.30
CA GLY A 18 -3.97 -1.18 4.15
C GLY A 18 -3.19 -0.89 5.44
N ALA A 19 -3.43 0.26 6.07
CA ALA A 19 -2.68 0.77 7.21
C ALA A 19 -3.14 0.21 8.56
N SER A 20 -4.23 -0.56 8.63
CA SER A 20 -4.79 -1.05 9.90
C SER A 20 -3.86 -2.00 10.68
N ARG A 21 -2.89 -2.64 10.00
CA ARG A 21 -2.00 -3.66 10.56
C ARG A 21 -0.77 -3.91 9.68
N GLY A 22 0.16 -4.74 10.15
CA GLY A 22 1.29 -5.26 9.39
C GLY A 22 2.19 -4.17 8.79
N ILE A 23 2.62 -4.39 7.54
CA ILE A 23 3.55 -3.49 6.83
C ILE A 23 2.99 -2.08 6.72
N GLY A 24 1.72 -1.93 6.34
CA GLY A 24 1.07 -0.61 6.22
C GLY A 24 1.08 0.18 7.52
N ARG A 25 0.79 -0.48 8.65
CA ARG A 25 0.89 0.13 9.99
C ARG A 25 2.32 0.56 10.30
N GLY A 26 3.30 -0.31 10.08
CA GLY A 26 4.71 0.00 10.31
C GLY A 26 5.22 1.18 9.48
N VAL A 27 4.89 1.23 8.18
CA VAL A 27 5.23 2.35 7.30
C VAL A 27 4.58 3.64 7.78
N SER A 28 3.31 3.58 8.17
CA SER A 28 2.58 4.74 8.68
C SER A 28 3.24 5.34 9.92
N ILE A 29 3.62 4.48 10.87
CA ILE A 29 4.32 4.84 12.11
C ILE A 29 5.66 5.53 11.79
N ALA A 30 6.46 4.96 10.90
CA ALA A 30 7.74 5.54 10.50
C ALA A 30 7.60 6.92 9.82
N LEU A 31 6.56 7.10 8.98
CA LEU A 31 6.23 8.41 8.41
C LEU A 31 5.81 9.41 9.50
N GLY A 32 5.10 8.95 10.53
CA GLY A 32 4.74 9.73 11.71
C GLY A 32 5.96 10.22 12.49
N GLU A 33 6.95 9.36 12.72
CA GLU A 33 8.24 9.72 13.36
C GLU A 33 9.00 10.80 12.58
N CYS A 34 8.81 10.85 11.27
CA CYS A 34 9.38 11.87 10.40
C CYS A 34 8.55 13.19 10.37
N GLY A 35 7.42 13.25 11.09
CA GLY A 35 6.55 14.42 11.22
C GLY A 35 5.55 14.63 10.07
N ALA A 36 5.31 13.60 9.25
CA ALA A 36 4.40 13.72 8.11
C ALA A 36 2.91 13.78 8.53
N THR A 37 2.08 14.32 7.64
CA THR A 37 0.63 14.09 7.67
C THR A 37 0.33 12.79 6.91
N VAL A 38 -0.30 11.82 7.57
CA VAL A 38 -0.51 10.48 7.01
C VAL A 38 -2.00 10.14 6.98
N TYR A 39 -2.55 9.99 5.79
CA TYR A 39 -3.83 9.35 5.56
C TYR A 39 -3.67 7.83 5.66
N LEU A 40 -4.40 7.23 6.60
CA LEU A 40 -4.36 5.81 6.90
C LEU A 40 -5.65 5.18 6.40
N THR A 41 -5.56 4.26 5.43
CA THR A 41 -6.78 3.64 4.87
C THR A 41 -6.83 2.13 5.06
N GLY A 42 -8.04 1.63 5.23
CA GLY A 42 -8.34 0.23 5.49
C GLY A 42 -9.82 0.08 5.84
N ARG A 43 -10.29 -1.16 5.98
CA ARG A 43 -11.71 -1.45 6.24
C ARG A 43 -12.08 -1.28 7.71
N THR A 44 -11.15 -1.58 8.63
CA THR A 44 -11.41 -1.60 10.07
C THR A 44 -11.00 -0.27 10.69
N LEU A 45 -11.97 0.65 10.84
CA LEU A 45 -11.72 1.97 11.45
C LEU A 45 -11.45 1.87 12.94
N LYS A 46 -12.38 1.26 13.68
CA LYS A 46 -12.34 1.10 15.14
C LYS A 46 -11.96 -0.33 15.52
N PRO A 47 -11.50 -0.56 16.77
CA PRO A 47 -11.35 -1.92 17.28
C PRO A 47 -12.68 -2.68 17.11
N LYS A 48 -12.61 -3.94 16.70
CA LYS A 48 -13.75 -4.84 16.84
C LYS A 48 -13.97 -5.03 18.35
N GLY A 49 -15.23 -5.07 18.80
CA GLY A 49 -15.58 -5.29 20.20
C GLY A 49 -15.09 -6.67 20.67
N ASP A 50 -15.95 -7.68 20.57
CA ASP A 50 -15.54 -9.06 20.89
C ASP A 50 -14.64 -9.59 19.77
N VAL A 51 -13.33 -9.67 20.06
CA VAL A 51 -12.34 -10.31 19.18
C VAL A 51 -12.66 -11.81 19.17
N LYS A 52 -13.12 -12.32 18.03
CA LYS A 52 -13.40 -13.76 17.89
C LYS A 52 -12.12 -14.54 17.63
N GLU A 53 -12.15 -15.83 17.91
CA GLU A 53 -11.07 -16.75 17.52
C GLU A 53 -10.90 -16.68 15.98
N GLY A 54 -9.69 -16.34 15.53
CA GLY A 54 -9.38 -16.09 14.11
C GLY A 54 -9.46 -14.62 13.66
N ASP A 55 -9.92 -13.68 14.49
CA ASP A 55 -9.93 -12.25 14.12
C ASP A 55 -8.51 -11.68 14.11
N VAL A 56 -8.05 -11.24 12.93
CA VAL A 56 -6.75 -10.57 12.82
C VAL A 56 -6.90 -9.15 13.36
N GLY A 57 -6.31 -8.90 14.54
CA GLY A 57 -6.38 -7.63 15.26
C GLY A 57 -5.85 -6.42 14.47
N GLY A 58 -5.99 -5.23 15.05
CA GLY A 58 -5.53 -3.97 14.47
C GLY A 58 -6.65 -3.21 13.74
N CYS A 59 -6.72 -1.90 14.01
CA CYS A 59 -7.60 -0.95 13.36
C CYS A 59 -6.87 0.37 13.01
N LEU A 60 -7.55 1.23 12.25
CA LEU A 60 -6.98 2.53 11.85
C LEU A 60 -6.84 3.50 13.03
N GLU A 61 -7.75 3.49 14.01
CA GLU A 61 -7.66 4.37 15.18
C GLU A 61 -6.43 4.07 16.05
N GLU A 62 -6.10 2.78 16.27
CA GLU A 62 -4.88 2.37 16.97
C GLU A 62 -3.62 2.84 16.23
N THR A 63 -3.56 2.60 14.92
CA THR A 63 -2.44 3.06 14.09
C THR A 63 -2.34 4.59 14.11
N ALA A 64 -3.46 5.29 14.07
CA ALA A 64 -3.50 6.75 14.10
C ALA A 64 -2.98 7.31 15.43
N ALA A 65 -3.34 6.68 16.56
CA ALA A 65 -2.83 7.04 17.87
C ALA A 65 -1.30 6.92 17.93
N GLU A 66 -0.75 5.83 17.39
CA GLU A 66 0.71 5.63 17.37
C GLU A 66 1.43 6.63 16.46
N VAL A 67 0.92 6.88 15.25
CA VAL A 67 1.46 7.91 14.34
C VAL A 67 1.49 9.28 15.02
N THR A 68 0.40 9.64 15.70
CA THR A 68 0.27 10.93 16.40
C THR A 68 1.22 11.01 17.59
N SER A 69 1.33 9.94 18.39
CA SER A 69 2.24 9.88 19.55
C SER A 69 3.71 10.07 19.17
N ARG A 70 4.07 9.81 17.90
CA ARG A 70 5.42 9.91 17.36
C ARG A 70 5.70 11.24 16.64
N GLY A 71 4.76 12.18 16.68
CA GLY A 71 4.94 13.55 16.16
C GLY A 71 4.37 13.80 14.77
N GLY A 72 3.72 12.81 14.16
CA GLY A 72 2.98 12.97 12.90
C GLY A 72 1.55 13.43 13.10
N VAL A 73 0.86 13.68 11.99
CA VAL A 73 -0.60 13.95 11.98
C VAL A 73 -1.29 12.78 11.30
N ALA A 74 -2.07 11.99 12.03
CA ALA A 74 -2.78 10.85 11.47
C ALA A 74 -4.22 11.20 11.06
N ILE A 75 -4.63 10.77 9.87
CA ILE A 75 -6.00 10.94 9.37
C ILE A 75 -6.53 9.54 8.96
N PRO A 76 -7.20 8.81 9.86
CA PRO A 76 -7.78 7.52 9.53
C PRO A 76 -9.02 7.68 8.66
N VAL A 77 -9.12 6.90 7.58
CA VAL A 77 -10.26 6.89 6.66
C VAL A 77 -10.65 5.46 6.32
N ALA A 78 -11.88 5.06 6.66
CA ALA A 78 -12.42 3.77 6.26
C ALA A 78 -12.59 3.74 4.73
N VAL A 79 -11.89 2.81 4.07
CA VAL A 79 -11.95 2.62 2.61
C VAL A 79 -11.85 1.14 2.30
N ASP A 80 -12.83 0.63 1.57
CA ASP A 80 -12.70 -0.65 0.86
C ASP A 80 -12.01 -0.43 -0.48
N HIS A 81 -10.76 -0.88 -0.58
CA HIS A 81 -9.97 -0.77 -1.80
C HIS A 81 -10.39 -1.73 -2.92
N SER A 82 -11.46 -2.50 -2.74
CA SER A 82 -12.12 -3.23 -3.83
C SER A 82 -13.27 -2.44 -4.50
N ASP A 83 -13.65 -1.30 -3.92
CA ASP A 83 -14.69 -0.37 -4.38
C ASP A 83 -14.08 0.92 -4.94
N ASP A 84 -14.13 1.05 -6.27
CA ASP A 84 -13.54 2.18 -6.99
C ASP A 84 -14.14 3.52 -6.57
N SER A 85 -15.42 3.56 -6.21
CA SER A 85 -16.08 4.81 -5.81
C SER A 85 -15.52 5.33 -4.50
N GLN A 86 -15.23 4.45 -3.54
CA GLN A 86 -14.61 4.82 -2.27
C GLN A 86 -13.17 5.31 -2.47
N VAL A 87 -12.42 4.68 -3.37
CA VAL A 87 -11.06 5.12 -3.73
C VAL A 87 -11.10 6.51 -4.36
N VAL A 88 -12.00 6.78 -5.31
CA VAL A 88 -12.16 8.11 -5.91
C VAL A 88 -12.54 9.16 -4.86
N ASN A 89 -13.47 8.83 -3.96
CA ASN A 89 -13.91 9.71 -2.89
C ASN A 89 -12.78 10.02 -1.88
N LEU A 90 -11.91 9.05 -1.59
CA LEU A 90 -10.71 9.26 -0.79
C LEU A 90 -9.79 10.32 -1.41
N PHE A 91 -9.44 10.20 -2.70
CA PHE A 91 -8.57 11.18 -3.37
C PHE A 91 -9.22 12.57 -3.45
N ALA A 92 -10.53 12.64 -3.69
CA ALA A 92 -11.27 13.90 -3.66
C ALA A 92 -11.22 14.57 -2.27
N ARG A 93 -11.32 13.78 -1.20
CA ARG A 93 -11.18 14.26 0.18
C ARG A 93 -9.78 14.79 0.46
N ILE A 94 -8.72 14.03 0.15
CA ILE A 94 -7.33 14.47 0.35
C ILE A 94 -7.08 15.76 -0.41
N ARG A 95 -7.52 15.85 -1.68
CA ARG A 95 -7.39 17.07 -2.49
C ARG A 95 -8.03 18.28 -1.82
N ARG A 96 -9.25 18.14 -1.29
CA ARG A 96 -9.95 19.24 -0.62
C ARG A 96 -9.24 19.66 0.68
N GLU A 97 -8.90 18.70 1.52
CA GLU A 97 -8.31 18.95 2.85
C GLU A 97 -6.88 19.47 2.77
N GLN A 98 -6.12 19.08 1.74
CA GLN A 98 -4.69 19.39 1.59
C GLN A 98 -4.40 20.39 0.48
N LYS A 99 -5.43 21.11 -0.01
CA LYS A 99 -5.31 22.12 -1.08
C LYS A 99 -4.58 21.57 -2.32
N GLY A 100 -4.95 20.36 -2.72
CA GLY A 100 -4.38 19.68 -3.89
C GLY A 100 -3.08 18.91 -3.65
N ARG A 101 -2.46 19.02 -2.47
CA ARG A 101 -1.16 18.41 -2.21
C ARG A 101 -1.24 16.92 -1.84
N LEU A 102 -0.43 16.12 -2.51
CA LEU A 102 -0.06 14.75 -2.13
C LEU A 102 1.42 14.55 -2.50
N ASP A 103 2.24 14.07 -1.57
CA ASP A 103 3.68 13.90 -1.77
C ASP A 103 4.08 12.43 -1.90
N LEU A 104 3.41 11.53 -1.16
CA LEU A 104 3.72 10.10 -1.13
C LEU A 104 2.45 9.25 -1.19
N LEU A 105 2.44 8.24 -2.06
CA LEU A 105 1.51 7.12 -2.02
C LEU A 105 2.28 5.84 -1.68
N VAL A 106 1.80 5.11 -0.68
CA VAL A 106 2.22 3.73 -0.40
C VAL A 106 1.04 2.80 -0.71
N ASN A 107 1.13 2.15 -1.86
CA ASN A 107 0.25 1.07 -2.27
C ASN A 107 0.64 -0.21 -1.54
N ASN A 108 -0.10 -0.52 -0.47
CA ASN A 108 0.16 -1.68 0.38
C ASN A 108 -1.08 -2.59 0.57
N ALA A 109 -2.29 -2.08 0.37
CA ALA A 109 -3.52 -2.85 0.56
C ALA A 109 -3.51 -4.17 -0.24
N PHE A 110 -3.79 -5.28 0.45
CA PHE A 110 -3.90 -6.61 -0.13
C PHE A 110 -4.94 -7.41 0.66
N ALA A 111 -5.87 -8.10 -0.03
CA ALA A 111 -7.05 -8.69 0.59
C ALA A 111 -7.06 -10.23 0.64
N ALA A 112 -6.09 -10.90 0.01
CA ALA A 112 -6.12 -12.36 -0.18
C ALA A 112 -5.14 -13.14 0.71
N VAL A 113 -4.72 -12.60 1.86
CA VAL A 113 -3.72 -13.27 2.73
C VAL A 113 -4.18 -14.66 3.16
N GLU A 114 -5.46 -14.81 3.51
CA GLU A 114 -6.04 -16.10 3.91
C GLU A 114 -6.15 -17.06 2.72
N TYR A 115 -6.70 -16.56 1.61
CA TYR A 115 -6.88 -17.33 0.37
C TYR A 115 -5.57 -17.93 -0.14
N ILE A 116 -4.51 -17.12 -0.30
CA ILE A 116 -3.21 -17.59 -0.80
C ILE A 116 -2.50 -18.53 0.18
N ALA A 117 -2.88 -18.51 1.46
CA ALA A 117 -2.33 -19.40 2.46
C ALA A 117 -3.06 -20.76 2.47
N ALA A 118 -4.36 -20.77 2.23
CA ALA A 118 -5.15 -21.99 2.07
C ALA A 118 -4.83 -22.71 0.75
N HIS A 119 -4.48 -21.97 -0.31
CA HIS A 119 -4.24 -22.49 -1.66
C HIS A 119 -2.76 -22.52 -2.05
N ARG A 120 -1.85 -22.70 -1.09
CA ARG A 120 -0.39 -22.69 -1.35
C ARG A 120 0.07 -23.95 -2.10
N ASP A 121 -0.52 -25.09 -1.78
CA ASP A 121 -0.10 -26.41 -2.28
C ASP A 121 -1.19 -27.04 -3.16
N VAL A 122 -2.13 -26.20 -3.64
CA VAL A 122 -3.26 -26.58 -4.49
C VAL A 122 -2.93 -26.18 -5.93
N GLY A 123 -3.14 -27.09 -6.88
CA GLY A 123 -2.93 -26.82 -8.31
C GLY A 123 -3.83 -25.69 -8.80
N PHE A 124 -3.39 -24.86 -9.74
CA PHE A 124 -4.22 -23.72 -10.21
C PHE A 124 -5.51 -24.17 -10.95
N TRP A 125 -5.59 -25.44 -11.33
CA TRP A 125 -6.76 -26.11 -11.93
C TRP A 125 -7.69 -26.75 -10.88
N GLU A 126 -7.27 -26.83 -9.62
CA GLU A 126 -8.03 -27.42 -8.51
C GLU A 126 -8.79 -26.30 -7.78
N LEU A 127 -10.03 -26.07 -8.20
CA LEU A 127 -10.91 -25.05 -7.63
C LEU A 127 -11.85 -25.69 -6.60
N GLU A 128 -12.11 -24.98 -5.50
CA GLU A 128 -13.11 -25.40 -4.52
C GLU A 128 -14.52 -25.35 -5.12
N ALA A 129 -15.46 -26.09 -4.51
CA ALA A 129 -16.85 -26.10 -4.97
C ALA A 129 -17.46 -24.69 -4.94
N GLY A 130 -17.92 -24.21 -6.09
CA GLY A 130 -18.50 -22.86 -6.23
C GLY A 130 -17.48 -21.76 -6.57
N GLU A 131 -16.19 -22.09 -6.65
CA GLU A 131 -15.16 -21.20 -7.14
C GLU A 131 -15.00 -21.31 -8.66
N THR A 132 -14.62 -20.20 -9.30
CA THR A 132 -14.20 -20.15 -10.70
C THR A 132 -12.77 -19.61 -10.78
N ALA A 133 -12.07 -19.89 -11.88
CA ALA A 133 -10.74 -19.30 -12.13
C ALA A 133 -10.77 -17.75 -12.09
N ALA A 134 -11.88 -17.13 -12.51
CA ALA A 134 -12.05 -15.68 -12.47
C ALA A 134 -12.18 -15.16 -11.03
N THR A 135 -12.97 -15.83 -10.19
CA THR A 135 -13.12 -15.42 -8.78
C THR A 135 -11.83 -15.62 -7.99
N ALA A 136 -11.12 -16.73 -8.22
CA ALA A 136 -9.79 -16.98 -7.66
C ALA A 136 -8.80 -15.84 -7.98
N TRP A 137 -8.78 -15.45 -9.26
CA TRP A 137 -7.95 -14.36 -9.74
C TRP A 137 -8.31 -13.03 -9.08
N ASP A 138 -9.59 -12.69 -9.07
CA ASP A 138 -10.08 -11.42 -8.53
C ASP A 138 -9.85 -11.30 -7.03
N MET A 139 -10.00 -12.39 -6.26
CA MET A 139 -9.68 -12.38 -4.82
C MET A 139 -8.25 -11.87 -4.59
N VAL A 140 -7.28 -12.33 -5.39
CA VAL A 140 -5.87 -11.98 -5.24
C VAL A 140 -5.55 -10.61 -5.86
N ASN A 141 -6.04 -10.33 -7.06
CA ASN A 141 -5.55 -9.21 -7.87
C ASN A 141 -6.46 -7.97 -7.87
N ARG A 142 -7.70 -8.05 -7.38
CA ARG A 142 -8.61 -6.89 -7.34
C ARG A 142 -8.07 -5.77 -6.45
N VAL A 143 -7.59 -6.10 -5.25
CA VAL A 143 -7.08 -5.10 -4.30
C VAL A 143 -5.58 -4.86 -4.46
N GLY A 144 -4.80 -5.93 -4.63
CA GLY A 144 -3.33 -5.89 -4.64
C GLY A 144 -2.66 -5.54 -5.96
N LEU A 145 -3.43 -5.43 -7.04
CA LEU A 145 -2.92 -5.06 -8.36
C LEU A 145 -3.82 -4.00 -9.01
N ARG A 146 -5.10 -4.32 -9.27
CA ARG A 146 -6.02 -3.39 -9.95
C ARG A 146 -6.20 -2.08 -9.17
N ASN A 147 -6.48 -2.15 -7.87
CA ASN A 147 -6.57 -0.93 -7.07
C ASN A 147 -5.23 -0.18 -6.95
N HIS A 148 -4.08 -0.86 -6.94
CA HIS A 148 -2.79 -0.17 -6.95
C HIS A 148 -2.62 0.69 -8.21
N TYR A 149 -3.04 0.19 -9.37
CA TYR A 149 -3.07 0.96 -10.62
C TYR A 149 -3.99 2.20 -10.50
N ILE A 150 -5.20 2.03 -9.97
CA ILE A 150 -6.16 3.13 -9.79
C ILE A 150 -5.58 4.20 -8.85
N CYS A 151 -5.07 3.79 -7.69
CA CYS A 151 -4.45 4.69 -6.73
C CYS A 151 -3.23 5.40 -7.32
N ALA A 152 -2.35 4.69 -8.05
CA ALA A 152 -1.18 5.29 -8.69
C ALA A 152 -1.58 6.32 -9.75
N THR A 153 -2.62 6.04 -10.53
CA THR A 153 -3.15 6.97 -11.54
C THR A 153 -3.69 8.24 -10.89
N LEU A 154 -4.55 8.11 -9.87
CA LEU A 154 -5.13 9.26 -9.17
C LEU A 154 -4.08 10.08 -8.42
N ALA A 155 -3.13 9.40 -7.76
CA ALA A 155 -2.02 10.04 -7.07
C ALA A 155 -1.11 10.80 -8.03
N THR A 156 -0.72 10.18 -9.14
CA THR A 156 0.12 10.83 -10.18
C THR A 156 -0.56 12.08 -10.71
N ARG A 157 -1.85 11.99 -11.08
CA ARG A 157 -2.60 13.16 -11.56
C ARG A 157 -2.60 14.28 -10.53
N MET A 158 -2.89 13.98 -9.27
CA MET A 158 -2.93 14.96 -8.18
C MET A 158 -1.55 15.58 -7.90
N MET A 159 -0.50 14.76 -7.90
CA MET A 159 0.88 15.19 -7.75
C MET A 159 1.29 16.16 -8.85
N LEU A 160 1.07 15.80 -10.12
CA LEU A 160 1.42 16.65 -11.26
C LEU A 160 0.60 17.94 -11.30
N ASP A 161 -0.69 17.86 -11.00
CA ASP A 161 -1.59 19.02 -10.94
C ASP A 161 -1.12 20.05 -9.89
N TYR A 162 -0.73 19.59 -8.69
CA TYR A 162 -0.17 20.46 -7.65
C TYR A 162 1.13 21.19 -8.06
N ARG A 163 1.86 20.62 -9.02
CA ARG A 163 3.09 21.20 -9.60
C ARG A 163 2.84 21.95 -10.92
N ASN A 164 1.59 22.06 -11.37
CA ASN A 164 1.23 22.58 -12.70
C ASN A 164 1.86 21.81 -13.87
N GLU A 165 2.26 20.55 -13.64
CA GLU A 165 2.92 19.67 -14.61
C GLU A 165 1.93 18.77 -15.34
N LEU A 166 0.64 18.76 -14.99
CA LEU A 166 -0.31 17.79 -15.55
C LEU A 166 -0.49 17.96 -17.07
N ASN A 167 -0.59 19.22 -17.52
CA ASN A 167 -0.82 19.56 -18.94
C ASN A 167 0.34 20.35 -19.57
N SER A 168 1.38 20.71 -18.81
CA SER A 168 2.53 21.44 -19.36
C SER A 168 3.55 20.51 -20.01
N ASP A 169 4.00 20.85 -21.21
CA ASP A 169 5.15 20.20 -21.85
C ASP A 169 6.48 20.75 -21.29
N SER A 170 6.42 21.91 -20.65
CA SER A 170 7.54 22.54 -19.97
C SER A 170 7.72 21.92 -18.59
N GLY A 171 8.91 21.36 -18.36
CA GLY A 171 9.46 20.99 -17.06
C GLY A 171 9.79 22.21 -16.21
N GLY A 172 8.83 23.13 -16.08
CA GLY A 172 8.84 24.25 -15.14
C GLY A 172 8.68 23.70 -13.73
N SER A 173 9.65 22.91 -13.30
CA SER A 173 9.83 22.52 -11.91
C SER A 173 10.07 23.81 -11.16
N ASP A 174 9.06 24.26 -10.42
CA ASP A 174 9.29 25.08 -9.25
C ASP A 174 10.25 24.27 -8.35
N SER A 175 11.55 24.54 -8.42
CA SER A 175 12.62 23.72 -7.82
C SER A 175 12.46 23.57 -6.30
N ASP A 176 11.63 24.41 -5.71
CA ASP A 176 11.28 24.38 -4.29
C ASP A 176 10.23 23.29 -3.95
N LYS A 177 9.52 22.75 -4.94
CA LYS A 177 8.53 21.69 -4.73
C LYS A 177 9.16 20.31 -4.82
N ARG A 178 8.98 19.52 -3.76
CA ARG A 178 9.45 18.12 -3.70
C ARG A 178 8.81 17.27 -4.81
N PRO A 179 9.56 16.36 -5.45
CA PRO A 179 9.00 15.41 -6.40
C PRO A 179 7.99 14.48 -5.70
N GLY A 180 7.02 13.98 -6.45
CA GLY A 180 6.08 12.98 -5.96
C GLY A 180 6.74 11.60 -5.89
N LEU A 181 6.29 10.77 -4.95
CA LEU A 181 6.77 9.40 -4.81
C LEU A 181 5.60 8.42 -4.69
N ILE A 182 5.66 7.33 -5.45
CA ILE A 182 4.75 6.19 -5.34
C ILE A 182 5.59 4.96 -5.01
N ILE A 183 5.21 4.25 -3.95
CA ILE A 183 5.82 3.00 -3.53
C ILE A 183 4.76 1.91 -3.60
N ASN A 184 5.01 0.86 -4.36
CA ASN A 184 4.17 -0.34 -4.38
C ASN A 184 4.83 -1.46 -3.55
N ILE A 185 4.09 -2.01 -2.59
CA ILE A 185 4.57 -3.16 -1.81
C ILE A 185 4.41 -4.43 -2.65
N CYS A 186 5.54 -4.95 -3.09
CA CYS A 186 5.64 -6.16 -3.86
C CYS A 186 6.23 -7.30 -2.99
N SER A 187 6.79 -8.34 -3.62
CA SER A 187 7.27 -9.55 -2.96
C SER A 187 8.20 -10.30 -3.91
N ILE A 188 9.11 -11.09 -3.35
CA ILE A 188 9.92 -12.05 -4.12
C ILE A 188 9.08 -13.01 -4.99
N GLY A 189 7.79 -13.19 -4.67
CA GLY A 189 6.84 -13.93 -5.51
C GLY A 189 6.67 -13.34 -6.93
N GLY A 190 7.05 -12.08 -7.16
CA GLY A 190 7.08 -11.49 -8.50
C GLY A 190 8.25 -11.94 -9.36
N LEU A 191 9.30 -12.50 -8.76
CA LEU A 191 10.47 -13.02 -9.49
C LEU A 191 10.48 -14.53 -9.68
N ARG A 192 9.81 -15.26 -8.80
CA ARG A 192 9.78 -16.73 -8.80
C ARG A 192 8.46 -17.23 -8.27
N TYR A 193 8.12 -18.46 -8.64
CA TYR A 193 6.92 -19.10 -8.12
C TYR A 193 6.91 -19.13 -6.60
N ARG A 194 5.85 -18.58 -6.01
CA ARG A 194 5.64 -18.53 -4.56
C ARG A 194 4.14 -18.44 -4.27
N LEU A 195 3.66 -19.24 -3.31
CA LEU A 195 2.25 -19.35 -2.93
C LEU A 195 1.38 -19.94 -4.04
N ASN A 196 0.87 -19.14 -4.97
CA ASN A 196 0.05 -19.64 -6.06
C ASN A 196 0.19 -18.77 -7.31
N VAL A 197 -0.39 -19.23 -8.42
CA VAL A 197 -0.25 -18.58 -9.73
C VAL A 197 -0.77 -17.13 -9.71
N PRO A 198 -2.00 -16.83 -9.23
CA PRO A 198 -2.50 -15.45 -9.22
C PRO A 198 -1.64 -14.51 -8.37
N TYR A 199 -1.07 -14.99 -7.27
CA TYR A 199 -0.18 -14.19 -6.42
C TYR A 199 1.14 -13.86 -7.12
N GLY A 200 1.82 -14.87 -7.68
CA GLY A 200 3.09 -14.67 -8.36
C GLY A 200 2.95 -13.73 -9.56
N VAL A 201 1.95 -13.97 -10.41
CA VAL A 201 1.66 -13.09 -11.56
C VAL A 201 1.26 -11.69 -11.10
N GLY A 202 0.42 -11.59 -10.05
CA GLY A 202 0.02 -10.31 -9.48
C GLY A 202 1.21 -9.46 -9.03
N LYS A 203 2.17 -10.08 -8.33
CA LYS A 203 3.39 -9.39 -7.87
C LYS A 203 4.34 -9.06 -9.02
N ALA A 204 4.52 -9.95 -9.99
CA ALA A 204 5.29 -9.65 -11.20
C ALA A 204 4.68 -8.47 -11.98
N ALA A 205 3.35 -8.42 -12.06
CA ALA A 205 2.62 -7.32 -12.68
C ALA A 205 2.78 -6.00 -11.92
N VAL A 206 2.89 -6.00 -10.59
CA VAL A 206 3.18 -4.79 -9.81
C VAL A 206 4.57 -4.23 -10.13
N ASP A 207 5.60 -5.07 -10.27
CA ASP A 207 6.94 -4.61 -10.67
C ASP A 207 6.96 -4.09 -12.11
N ARG A 208 6.32 -4.80 -13.04
CA ARG A 208 6.15 -4.35 -14.42
C ARG A 208 5.42 -3.00 -14.48
N MET A 209 4.31 -2.87 -13.76
CA MET A 209 3.53 -1.65 -13.68
C MET A 209 4.38 -0.47 -13.19
N ALA A 210 5.19 -0.66 -12.15
CA ALA A 210 6.08 0.40 -11.66
C ALA A 210 7.13 0.80 -12.70
N ALA A 211 7.75 -0.18 -13.38
CA ALA A 211 8.77 0.06 -14.40
C ALA A 211 8.20 0.84 -15.60
N ASP A 212 7.02 0.44 -16.09
CA ASP A 212 6.38 1.09 -17.24
C ASP A 212 5.87 2.50 -16.87
N MET A 213 5.28 2.68 -15.68
CA MET A 213 4.92 4.02 -15.18
C MET A 213 6.15 4.93 -15.07
N ALA A 214 7.26 4.43 -14.53
CA ALA A 214 8.50 5.20 -14.43
C ALA A 214 9.08 5.56 -15.81
N HIS A 215 8.94 4.66 -16.79
CA HIS A 215 9.31 4.95 -18.17
C HIS A 215 8.50 6.13 -18.74
N GLU A 216 7.17 6.08 -18.66
CA GLU A 216 6.29 7.15 -19.16
C GLU A 216 6.56 8.49 -18.46
N LEU A 217 6.72 8.48 -17.13
CA LEU A 217 7.01 9.69 -16.35
C LEU A 217 8.35 10.31 -16.76
N ARG A 218 9.38 9.50 -16.97
CA ARG A 218 10.69 9.96 -17.41
C ARG A 218 10.64 10.52 -18.84
N GLU A 219 10.02 9.81 -19.76
CA GLU A 219 9.89 10.23 -21.16
C GLU A 219 9.18 11.60 -21.25
N LYS A 220 8.12 11.77 -20.44
CA LYS A 220 7.34 13.01 -20.36
C LYS A 220 7.90 14.05 -19.39
N LYS A 221 9.10 13.82 -18.84
CA LYS A 221 9.81 14.73 -17.92
C LYS A 221 8.95 15.19 -16.71
N LYS A 222 8.21 14.26 -16.12
CA LYS A 222 7.31 14.51 -15.00
C LYS A 222 8.00 14.25 -13.65
N SER A 223 7.78 15.11 -12.67
CA SER A 223 8.46 15.07 -11.36
C SER A 223 7.78 14.11 -10.37
N VAL A 224 7.65 12.84 -10.78
CA VAL A 224 7.12 11.75 -9.96
C VAL A 224 7.98 10.51 -10.16
N ALA A 225 8.38 9.87 -9.06
CA ALA A 225 9.06 8.58 -9.07
C ALA A 225 8.11 7.46 -8.65
N VAL A 226 8.27 6.28 -9.25
CA VAL A 226 7.51 5.07 -8.92
C VAL A 226 8.48 3.94 -8.65
N LEU A 227 8.36 3.29 -7.50
CA LEU A 227 9.26 2.24 -7.04
C LEU A 227 8.45 1.05 -6.50
N THR A 228 9.09 -0.12 -6.49
CA THR A 228 8.61 -1.26 -5.72
C THR A 228 9.54 -1.56 -4.55
N LEU A 229 8.96 -1.99 -3.44
CA LEU A 229 9.71 -2.50 -2.29
C LEU A 229 9.30 -3.94 -2.04
N TRP A 230 10.29 -4.79 -1.75
CA TRP A 230 10.09 -6.21 -1.44
C TRP A 230 10.48 -6.47 0.00
N PRO A 231 9.52 -6.42 0.93
CA PRO A 231 9.78 -6.84 2.29
C PRO A 231 10.12 -8.33 2.32
N GLY A 232 11.09 -8.70 3.16
CA GLY A 232 11.28 -10.10 3.59
C GLY A 232 10.11 -10.58 4.45
N MET A 233 10.29 -11.65 5.21
CA MET A 233 9.27 -12.07 6.18
C MET A 233 9.10 -10.99 7.26
N VAL A 234 7.94 -10.33 7.26
CA VAL A 234 7.59 -9.34 8.28
C VAL A 234 6.69 -10.01 9.31
N LYS A 235 7.02 -9.85 10.60
CA LYS A 235 6.10 -10.22 11.69
C LYS A 235 4.87 -9.32 11.60
N THR A 236 3.82 -9.86 11.01
CA THR A 236 2.50 -9.24 10.98
C THR A 236 1.56 -10.02 11.88
N GLU A 237 0.49 -9.37 12.29
CA GLU A 237 -0.58 -9.94 13.11
C GLU A 237 -1.16 -11.20 12.46
N HIS A 238 -1.27 -11.23 11.12
CA HIS A 238 -1.66 -12.41 10.34
C HIS A 238 -0.68 -13.59 10.47
N MET A 239 0.63 -13.32 10.56
CA MET A 239 1.65 -14.37 10.69
C MET A 239 1.73 -14.92 12.12
N LEU A 240 1.44 -14.07 13.12
CA LEU A 240 1.49 -14.47 14.54
C LEU A 240 0.35 -15.41 14.93
N GLN A 241 -0.81 -15.33 14.28
CA GLN A 241 -1.93 -16.25 14.50
C GLN A 241 -1.68 -17.67 13.98
N LYS A 242 -0.76 -17.85 13.04
CA LYS A 242 -0.44 -19.15 12.42
C LYS A 242 0.76 -19.86 13.04
N ARG A 243 1.26 -19.39 14.20
CA ARG A 243 2.33 -20.11 14.90
C ARG A 243 1.77 -21.36 15.56
N ASP A 244 2.03 -22.50 14.92
CA ASP A 244 2.11 -23.78 15.62
C ASP A 244 3.29 -23.70 16.60
N PRO A 245 3.09 -23.91 17.92
CA PRO A 245 4.16 -23.83 18.91
C PRO A 245 5.33 -24.80 18.67
N GLN A 246 5.24 -25.73 17.71
CA GLN A 246 6.32 -26.66 17.34
C GLN A 246 7.10 -26.29 16.07
N SER A 247 6.75 -25.24 15.33
CA SER A 247 7.48 -24.89 14.11
C SER A 247 8.76 -24.10 14.40
N THR A 248 9.88 -24.82 14.51
CA THR A 248 11.24 -24.27 14.54
C THR A 248 11.51 -23.40 13.33
N VAL A 249 12.17 -22.27 13.59
CA VAL A 249 12.71 -21.33 12.62
C VAL A 249 13.58 -22.08 11.61
N LEU A 250 13.20 -22.04 10.33
CA LEU A 250 14.14 -22.29 9.25
C LEU A 250 14.68 -20.93 8.82
N GLU A 251 15.88 -20.63 9.30
CA GLU A 251 16.78 -19.64 8.72
C GLU A 251 17.22 -20.18 7.36
N ASP A 252 16.97 -19.40 6.30
CA ASP A 252 17.79 -19.23 5.08
C ASP A 252 17.15 -18.18 4.15
#